data_AF-A0A0M2XUD5-F1
#
_entry.id   AF-A0A0M2XUD5-F1
#
_cell.length_a   1.000
_cell.length_b   1.000
_cell.length_c   1.000
_cell.angle_alpha   90.00
_cell.angle_beta   90.00
_cell.angle_gamma   90.00
#
_symmetry.space_group_name_H-M   'P 1'
#
loop_
_entity.id
_entity.type
_entity.pdbx_description
1 polymer ?
#
loop_
_entity_poly.entity_id
_entity_poly.type
_entity_poly.pdbx_seq_one_letter_code
_entity_poly.pdbx_strand_id
1 'polypeptide(L)'
;MKKTTFRNLFVVLSFIAILLPIYPSIRSYFSKTCITEKYGLHYNEQRKKLGLYPIPDSWGRRNLDSSIIWYNPVGNLGHRWKNVYFKGCNIKEELDLFAFGYDAEKRQYTKVLKVMTRYNIQDKVLDINYQVLTESYSKHIGKAEADSLIGTLALSDSK
;
A
#
# COMPACT_ATOMS: atom_id res chain seq x y z
N MET A 1 43.96 -26.88 -17.36
CA MET A 1 42.53 -26.74 -17.75
C MET A 1 42.42 -26.91 -19.26
N LYS A 2 41.48 -27.72 -19.77
CA LYS A 2 41.30 -27.86 -21.24
C LYS A 2 40.82 -26.52 -21.82
N LYS A 3 41.35 -26.14 -22.99
CA LYS A 3 41.13 -24.83 -23.66
C LYS A 3 39.64 -24.52 -23.88
N THR A 4 38.83 -25.55 -24.10
CA THR A 4 37.37 -25.49 -24.21
C THR A 4 36.67 -25.13 -22.90
N THR A 5 37.14 -25.67 -21.77
CA THR A 5 36.58 -25.38 -20.44
C THR A 5 36.81 -23.94 -20.02
N PHE A 6 37.99 -23.38 -20.32
CA PHE A 6 38.31 -21.97 -20.05
C PHE A 6 37.44 -21.03 -20.89
N ARG A 7 37.27 -21.33 -22.19
CA ARG A 7 36.43 -20.52 -23.09
C ARG A 7 34.97 -20.50 -22.67
N ASN A 8 34.42 -21.65 -22.27
CA ASN A 8 33.03 -21.73 -21.80
C ASN A 8 32.82 -20.98 -20.48
N LEU A 9 33.78 -21.09 -19.54
CA LEU A 9 33.73 -20.35 -18.27
C LEU A 9 33.76 -18.84 -18.50
N PHE A 10 34.62 -18.37 -19.42
CA PHE A 10 34.73 -16.96 -19.75
C PHE A 10 33.41 -16.42 -20.33
N VAL A 11 32.79 -17.14 -21.26
CA VAL A 11 31.49 -16.75 -21.85
C VAL A 11 30.40 -16.65 -20.78
N VAL A 12 30.32 -17.61 -19.86
CA VAL A 12 29.32 -17.58 -18.77
C VAL A 12 29.57 -16.41 -17.82
N LEU A 13 30.82 -16.16 -17.44
CA LEU A 13 31.18 -15.03 -16.57
C LEU A 13 30.90 -13.68 -17.23
N SER A 14 31.18 -13.55 -18.53
CA SER A 14 30.83 -12.34 -19.30
C SER A 14 29.32 -12.10 -19.35
N PHE A 15 28.52 -13.15 -19.55
CA PHE A 15 27.06 -13.05 -19.50
C PHE A 15 26.56 -12.62 -18.12
N ILE A 16 27.10 -13.20 -17.05
CA ILE A 16 26.75 -12.84 -15.66
C ILE A 16 27.12 -11.38 -15.39
N ALA A 17 28.29 -10.92 -15.82
CA ALA A 17 28.76 -9.55 -15.62
C ALA A 17 27.87 -8.50 -16.32
N ILE A 18 27.24 -8.86 -17.45
CA ILE A 18 26.32 -7.98 -18.19
C ILE A 18 24.90 -8.07 -17.61
N LEU A 19 24.42 -9.27 -17.26
CA LEU A 19 23.04 -9.45 -16.78
C LEU A 19 22.81 -8.95 -15.35
N LEU A 20 23.79 -9.12 -14.46
CA LEU A 20 23.70 -8.65 -13.06
C LEU A 20 23.33 -7.17 -12.92
N PRO A 21 23.99 -6.22 -13.62
CA PRO A 21 23.65 -4.80 -13.50
C PRO A 21 22.32 -4.43 -14.18
N ILE A 22 21.88 -5.18 -15.19
CA ILE A 22 20.64 -4.89 -15.94
C ILE A 22 19.40 -5.48 -15.24
N TYR A 23 19.57 -6.60 -14.53
CA TYR A 23 18.48 -7.33 -13.87
C TYR A 23 17.61 -6.48 -12.92
N PRO A 24 18.18 -5.60 -12.05
CA PRO A 24 17.37 -4.75 -11.18
C PRO A 24 16.42 -3.82 -11.95
N SER A 25 16.90 -3.24 -13.06
CA SER A 25 16.13 -2.32 -13.90
C SER A 25 14.98 -3.03 -14.61
N ILE A 26 15.26 -4.20 -15.19
CA ILE A 26 14.23 -5.04 -15.83
C ILE A 26 13.18 -5.47 -14.80
N ARG A 27 13.62 -5.93 -13.63
CA ARG A 27 12.73 -6.34 -12.55
C ARG A 27 11.83 -5.20 -12.07
N SER A 28 12.38 -4.00 -11.92
CA SER A 28 11.62 -2.81 -11.53
C SER A 28 10.56 -2.44 -12.57
N TYR A 29 10.92 -2.47 -13.87
CA TYR A 29 9.99 -2.20 -14.96
C TYR A 29 8.81 -3.18 -14.98
N PHE A 30 9.09 -4.49 -14.96
CA PHE A 30 8.03 -5.51 -14.92
C PHE A 30 7.16 -5.39 -13.66
N SER A 31 7.76 -5.08 -12.51
CA SER A 31 7.01 -4.87 -11.27
C SER A 31 6.03 -3.70 -11.41
N LYS A 32 6.48 -2.56 -11.95
CA LYS A 32 5.62 -1.37 -12.14
C LYS A 32 4.46 -1.64 -13.10
N THR A 33 4.74 -2.29 -14.23
CA THR A 33 3.71 -2.63 -15.23
C THR A 33 2.68 -3.59 -14.61
N CYS A 34 3.15 -4.66 -14.00
CA CYS A 34 2.30 -5.66 -13.34
C CYS A 34 1.44 -5.05 -12.23
N ILE A 35 2.00 -4.18 -11.39
CA ILE A 35 1.25 -3.48 -10.34
C ILE A 35 0.15 -2.60 -10.96
N THR A 36 0.46 -1.87 -12.04
CA THR A 36 -0.49 -0.96 -12.68
C THR A 36 -1.63 -1.70 -13.35
N GLU A 37 -1.34 -2.84 -14.01
CA GLU A 37 -2.34 -3.68 -14.67
C GLU A 37 -3.20 -4.45 -13.65
N LYS A 38 -2.58 -5.06 -12.63
CA LYS A 38 -3.26 -5.91 -11.65
C LYS A 38 -4.12 -5.12 -10.65
N TYR A 39 -3.66 -3.93 -10.25
CA TYR A 39 -4.33 -3.12 -9.22
C TYR A 39 -4.91 -1.81 -9.80
N GLY A 40 -5.30 -1.85 -11.08
CA GLY A 40 -6.03 -0.79 -11.78
C GLY A 40 -7.50 -0.70 -11.36
N LEU A 41 -8.41 -0.56 -12.34
CA LEU A 41 -9.84 -0.24 -12.12
C LEU A 41 -10.57 -1.19 -11.15
N HIS A 42 -10.21 -2.48 -11.12
CA HIS A 42 -10.92 -3.49 -10.32
C HIS A 42 -10.42 -3.64 -8.88
N TYR A 43 -9.42 -2.86 -8.46
CA TYR A 43 -8.84 -3.01 -7.12
C TYR A 43 -9.87 -2.77 -6.00
N ASN A 44 -10.76 -1.79 -6.16
CA ASN A 44 -11.83 -1.52 -5.21
C ASN A 44 -12.82 -2.68 -5.05
N GLU A 45 -13.04 -3.50 -6.08
CA GLU A 45 -13.91 -4.68 -5.97
C GLU A 45 -13.30 -5.73 -5.04
N GLN A 46 -11.98 -5.95 -5.14
CA GLN A 46 -11.27 -6.86 -4.25
C GLN A 46 -11.32 -6.37 -2.80
N ARG A 47 -11.14 -5.07 -2.58
CA ARG A 47 -11.23 -4.45 -1.25
C ARG A 47 -12.62 -4.66 -0.62
N LYS A 48 -13.69 -4.43 -1.39
CA LYS A 48 -15.07 -4.65 -0.94
C LYS A 48 -15.32 -6.10 -0.51
N LYS A 49 -14.78 -7.08 -1.24
CA LYS A 49 -14.88 -8.51 -0.88
C LYS A 49 -14.19 -8.84 0.45
N LEU A 50 -13.16 -8.08 0.81
CA LEU A 50 -12.44 -8.20 2.09
C LEU A 50 -13.06 -7.34 3.20
N GLY A 51 -14.17 -6.64 2.95
CA GLY A 51 -14.77 -5.70 3.89
C GLY A 51 -13.90 -4.45 4.14
N LEU A 52 -12.95 -4.16 3.24
CA LEU A 52 -12.12 -2.96 3.29
C LEU A 52 -12.79 -1.81 2.55
N TYR A 53 -12.54 -0.59 3.02
CA TYR A 53 -13.13 0.62 2.46
C TYR A 53 -12.61 0.90 1.05
N PRO A 54 -13.48 1.26 0.08
CA PRO A 54 -13.04 1.64 -1.24
C PRO A 54 -12.21 2.93 -1.19
N ILE A 55 -11.29 3.06 -2.14
CA ILE A 55 -10.53 4.28 -2.40
C ILE A 55 -11.37 5.14 -3.33
N PRO A 56 -11.72 6.39 -2.97
CA PRO A 56 -12.49 7.27 -3.85
C PRO A 56 -11.74 7.62 -5.14
N ASP A 57 -12.47 7.68 -6.26
CA ASP A 57 -11.90 7.97 -7.58
C ASP A 57 -11.35 9.41 -7.70
N SER A 58 -11.82 10.31 -6.83
CA SER A 58 -11.38 11.72 -6.76
C SER A 58 -10.00 11.91 -6.14
N TRP A 59 -9.38 10.86 -5.58
CA TRP A 59 -8.10 11.00 -4.89
C TRP A 59 -6.92 11.12 -5.85
N GLY A 60 -5.95 11.93 -5.43
CA GLY A 60 -4.64 11.96 -6.07
C GLY A 60 -3.95 10.61 -5.91
N ARG A 61 -3.28 10.15 -6.96
CA ARG A 61 -2.52 8.90 -6.98
C ARG A 61 -1.05 9.18 -7.28
N ARG A 62 -0.16 8.53 -6.53
CA ARG A 62 1.29 8.53 -6.76
C ARG A 62 1.78 7.09 -6.85
N ASN A 63 2.37 6.74 -7.99
CA ASN A 63 3.02 5.45 -8.20
C ASN A 63 4.50 5.57 -7.86
N LEU A 64 4.98 4.71 -6.95
CA LEU A 64 6.38 4.54 -6.59
C LEU A 64 6.84 3.14 -7.04
N ASP A 65 8.14 2.87 -6.93
CA ASP A 65 8.73 1.61 -7.42
C ASP A 65 8.16 0.35 -6.77
N SER A 66 7.78 0.44 -5.50
CA SER A 66 7.26 -0.69 -4.71
C SER A 66 6.00 -0.32 -3.92
N SER A 67 5.37 0.81 -4.24
CA SER A 67 4.14 1.21 -3.58
C SER A 67 3.25 2.07 -4.45
N ILE A 68 1.96 2.04 -4.18
CA ILE A 68 1.02 3.04 -4.69
C ILE A 68 0.42 3.75 -3.50
N ILE A 69 0.43 5.07 -3.57
CA ILE A 69 -0.15 5.95 -2.57
C ILE A 69 -1.35 6.66 -3.20
N TRP A 70 -2.50 6.59 -2.54
CA TRP A 70 -3.61 7.48 -2.81
C TRP A 70 -3.79 8.43 -1.64
N TYR A 71 -4.06 9.69 -1.94
CA TYR A 71 -4.17 10.73 -0.93
C TYR A 71 -5.28 11.72 -1.26
N ASN A 72 -5.96 12.16 -0.21
CA ASN A 72 -6.94 13.24 -0.24
C ASN A 72 -6.25 14.56 0.18
N PRO A 73 -6.53 15.72 -0.45
CA PRO A 73 -6.01 17.03 -0.01
C PRO A 73 -6.19 17.28 1.50
N VAL A 74 -5.20 17.92 2.13
CA VAL A 74 -5.08 18.17 3.59
C VAL A 74 -6.27 18.98 4.12
N GLY A 75 -6.77 18.63 5.31
CA GLY A 75 -7.81 19.40 6.03
C GLY A 75 -9.21 18.78 6.02
N ASN A 76 -9.49 17.83 5.11
CA ASN A 76 -10.76 17.10 5.14
C ASN A 76 -10.70 15.97 6.19
N LEU A 77 -11.86 15.60 6.75
CA LEU A 77 -12.00 14.42 7.60
C LEU A 77 -12.28 13.18 6.74
N GLY A 78 -12.41 12.00 7.36
CA GLY A 78 -12.80 10.80 6.63
C GLY A 78 -11.63 9.89 6.30
N HIS A 79 -11.77 9.09 5.23
CA HIS A 79 -10.65 8.35 4.65
C HIS A 79 -9.66 9.36 4.04
N ARG A 80 -8.36 9.27 4.39
CA ARG A 80 -7.36 10.31 4.06
C ARG A 80 -6.23 9.82 3.18
N TRP A 81 -5.81 8.59 3.44
CA TRP A 81 -4.59 8.07 2.89
C TRP A 81 -4.69 6.57 2.72
N LYS A 82 -4.23 6.12 1.56
CA LYS A 82 -4.03 4.73 1.24
C LYS A 82 -2.59 4.55 0.84
N ASN A 83 -1.92 3.59 1.43
CA ASN A 83 -0.66 3.08 0.94
C ASN A 83 -0.80 1.58 0.70
N VAL A 84 -0.36 1.12 -0.47
CA VAL A 84 -0.26 -0.29 -0.79
C VAL A 84 1.19 -0.56 -1.13
N TYR A 85 1.81 -1.44 -0.37
CA TYR A 85 3.19 -1.86 -0.56
C TYR A 85 3.25 -3.22 -1.25
N PHE A 86 4.16 -3.32 -2.23
CA PHE A 86 4.34 -4.47 -3.10
C PHE A 86 5.75 -5.05 -2.98
N LYS A 87 5.85 -6.37 -3.14
CA LYS A 87 7.13 -7.06 -3.38
C LYS A 87 7.02 -7.81 -4.70
N GLY A 88 7.57 -7.23 -5.77
CA GLY A 88 7.26 -7.67 -7.13
C GLY A 88 5.80 -7.34 -7.46
N CYS A 89 5.06 -8.30 -8.01
CA CYS A 89 3.65 -8.16 -8.38
C CYS A 89 2.64 -8.34 -7.23
N ASN A 90 3.12 -8.72 -6.04
CA ASN A 90 2.25 -9.20 -4.97
C ASN A 90 2.14 -8.15 -3.87
N ILE A 91 0.92 -7.95 -3.37
CA ILE A 91 0.69 -7.08 -2.22
C ILE A 91 1.35 -7.74 -1.00
N LYS A 92 1.98 -6.92 -0.18
CA LYS A 92 2.52 -7.34 1.11
C LYS A 92 1.80 -6.70 2.25
N GLU A 93 1.55 -5.40 2.11
CA GLU A 93 0.93 -4.63 3.15
C GLU A 93 0.08 -3.52 2.54
N GLU A 94 -0.99 -3.23 3.24
CA GLU A 94 -1.89 -2.14 2.95
C GLU A 94 -2.10 -1.34 4.23
N LEU A 95 -2.11 -0.01 4.09
CA LEU A 95 -2.42 0.92 5.16
C LEU A 95 -3.52 1.86 4.70
N ASP A 96 -4.63 1.88 5.43
CA ASP A 96 -5.67 2.89 5.34
C ASP A 96 -5.59 3.82 6.56
N LEU A 97 -5.68 5.13 6.35
CA LEU A 97 -5.76 6.13 7.41
C LEU A 97 -7.11 6.85 7.37
N PHE A 98 -7.81 6.83 8.49
CA PHE A 98 -9.02 7.62 8.71
C PHE A 98 -8.74 8.69 9.75
N ALA A 99 -9.10 9.94 9.47
CA ALA A 99 -8.89 11.04 10.41
C ALA A 99 -10.20 11.60 10.94
N PHE A 100 -10.20 11.92 12.23
CA PHE A 100 -11.34 12.40 13.00
C PHE A 100 -10.93 13.71 13.68
N GLY A 101 -11.48 14.84 13.23
CA GLY A 101 -11.10 16.18 13.68
C GLY A 101 -9.76 16.68 13.13
N TYR A 102 -9.65 18.00 12.96
CA TYR A 102 -8.45 18.68 12.51
C TYR A 102 -8.23 19.94 13.36
N ASP A 103 -7.07 20.04 13.97
CA ASP A 103 -6.59 21.23 14.66
C ASP A 103 -5.87 22.13 13.64
N ALA A 104 -6.48 23.27 13.31
CA ALA A 104 -5.95 24.18 12.30
C ALA A 104 -4.70 24.95 12.77
N GLU A 105 -4.56 25.20 14.08
CA GLU A 105 -3.41 25.90 14.66
C GLU A 105 -2.18 25.01 14.64
N LYS A 106 -2.34 23.76 15.09
CA LYS A 106 -1.27 22.76 15.11
C LYS A 106 -1.09 22.04 13.76
N ARG A 107 -1.99 22.27 12.80
CA ARG A 107 -2.04 21.60 11.47
C ARG A 107 -2.01 20.08 11.56
N GLN A 108 -2.71 19.50 12.53
CA GLN A 108 -2.69 18.06 12.78
C GLN A 108 -4.10 17.49 13.03
N TYR A 109 -4.30 16.22 12.70
CA TYR A 109 -5.54 15.53 13.05
C TYR A 109 -5.54 15.18 14.54
N THR A 110 -6.68 15.37 15.21
CA THR A 110 -6.78 15.14 16.66
C THR A 110 -6.92 13.65 16.98
N LYS A 111 -7.44 12.86 16.05
CA LYS A 111 -7.52 11.40 16.14
C LYS A 111 -7.37 10.76 14.75
N VAL A 112 -6.63 9.65 14.69
CA VAL A 112 -6.40 8.87 13.46
C VAL A 112 -6.64 7.39 13.75
N LEU A 113 -7.37 6.70 12.87
CA LEU A 113 -7.46 5.25 12.83
C LEU A 113 -6.58 4.73 11.70
N LYS A 114 -5.63 3.87 12.05
CA LYS A 114 -4.82 3.07 11.13
C LYS A 114 -5.48 1.71 10.97
N VAL A 115 -5.73 1.31 9.72
CA VAL A 115 -6.12 -0.06 9.37
C VAL A 115 -5.01 -0.65 8.52
N MET A 116 -4.32 -1.66 9.05
CA MET A 116 -3.20 -2.31 8.39
C MET A 116 -3.60 -3.72 7.99
N THR A 117 -3.56 -4.03 6.69
CA THR A 117 -3.83 -5.38 6.18
C THR A 117 -2.54 -5.99 5.66
N ARG A 118 -2.20 -7.20 6.13
CA ARG A 118 -1.00 -7.92 5.70
C ARG A 118 -1.35 -9.14 4.87
N TYR A 119 -0.54 -9.40 3.86
CA TYR A 119 -0.77 -10.46 2.89
C TYR A 119 0.39 -11.44 2.82
N ASN A 120 0.07 -12.71 2.56
CA ASN A 120 1.09 -13.73 2.33
C ASN A 120 1.68 -13.65 0.91
N ILE A 121 2.44 -14.66 0.50
CA ILE A 121 3.05 -14.70 -0.84
C ILE A 121 2.06 -14.97 -1.99
N GLN A 122 0.86 -15.46 -1.66
CA GLN A 122 -0.23 -15.78 -2.59
C GLN A 122 -1.35 -14.71 -2.55
N ASP A 123 -1.05 -13.50 -2.06
CA ASP A 123 -2.02 -12.41 -1.89
C ASP A 123 -3.24 -12.76 -1.02
N LYS A 124 -3.11 -13.74 -0.11
CA LYS A 124 -4.14 -14.02 0.91
C LYS A 124 -3.89 -13.18 2.15
N VAL A 125 -4.97 -12.62 2.71
CA VAL A 125 -4.93 -11.86 3.96
C VAL A 125 -4.45 -12.77 5.09
N LEU A 126 -3.44 -12.31 5.82
CA LEU A 126 -2.91 -12.93 7.03
C LEU A 126 -3.50 -12.30 8.29
N ASP A 127 -3.60 -10.97 8.30
CA ASP A 127 -3.99 -10.19 9.46
C ASP A 127 -4.59 -8.85 9.02
N ILE A 128 -5.56 -8.35 9.78
CA ILE A 128 -6.07 -6.99 9.70
C ILE A 128 -6.02 -6.39 11.10
N ASN A 129 -5.13 -5.42 11.27
CA ASN A 129 -4.91 -4.72 12.53
C ASN A 129 -5.53 -3.33 12.52
N TYR A 130 -6.26 -2.99 13.58
CA TYR A 130 -6.87 -1.69 13.78
C TYR A 130 -6.21 -0.99 14.96
N GLN A 131 -5.71 0.22 14.74
CA GLN A 131 -5.04 1.03 15.78
C GLN A 131 -5.55 2.47 15.75
N VAL A 132 -6.03 2.95 16.90
CA VAL A 132 -6.41 4.35 17.09
C VAL A 132 -5.22 5.08 17.69
N LEU A 133 -4.95 6.27 17.15
CA LEU A 133 -3.91 7.18 17.60
C LEU A 133 -4.52 8.55 17.88
N THR A 134 -4.09 9.14 18.98
CA THR A 134 -4.32 10.54 19.34
C THR A 134 -2.98 11.17 19.71
N GLU A 135 -2.97 12.46 20.07
CA GLU A 135 -1.77 13.11 20.61
C GLU A 135 -1.25 12.42 21.89
N SER A 136 -2.15 11.81 22.68
CA SER A 136 -1.83 11.29 24.01
C SER A 136 -1.74 9.77 24.11
N TYR A 137 -2.25 9.00 23.13
CA TYR A 137 -2.16 7.54 23.19
C TYR A 137 -2.22 6.85 21.82
N SER A 138 -1.83 5.58 21.84
CA SER A 138 -2.02 4.61 20.75
C SER A 138 -2.60 3.33 21.31
N LYS A 139 -3.69 2.82 20.71
CA LYS A 139 -4.43 1.65 21.21
C LYS A 139 -4.88 0.76 20.05
N HIS A 140 -4.64 -0.55 20.17
CA HIS A 140 -5.25 -1.54 19.29
C HIS A 140 -6.73 -1.75 19.65
N ILE A 141 -7.58 -1.80 18.64
CA ILE A 141 -9.02 -1.97 18.82
C ILE A 141 -9.55 -3.11 17.96
N GLY A 142 -10.76 -3.58 18.27
CA GLY A 142 -11.45 -4.58 17.46
C GLY A 142 -12.09 -3.96 16.21
N LYS A 143 -12.36 -4.79 15.20
CA LYS A 143 -13.04 -4.37 13.97
C LYS A 143 -14.37 -3.64 14.24
N ALA A 144 -15.21 -4.15 15.15
CA ALA A 144 -16.51 -3.54 15.44
C ALA A 144 -16.37 -2.10 15.99
N GLU A 145 -15.36 -1.86 16.84
CA GLU A 145 -15.06 -0.51 17.34
C GLU A 145 -14.53 0.40 16.22
N ALA A 146 -13.69 -0.14 15.33
CA ALA A 146 -13.18 0.58 14.16
C ALA A 146 -14.31 0.96 13.19
N ASP A 147 -15.21 0.03 12.87
CA ASP A 147 -16.37 0.25 12.02
C ASP A 147 -17.29 1.31 12.64
N SER A 148 -17.53 1.23 13.96
CA SER A 148 -18.33 2.22 14.70
C SER A 148 -17.71 3.61 14.62
N LEU A 149 -16.40 3.74 14.77
CA LEU A 149 -15.70 5.01 14.60
C LEU A 149 -15.90 5.54 13.19
N ILE A 150 -15.64 4.73 12.16
CA ILE A 150 -15.77 5.16 10.77
C ILE A 150 -17.20 5.57 10.43
N GLY A 151 -18.22 4.92 11.02
CA GLY A 151 -19.62 5.32 10.90
C GLY A 151 -19.90 6.77 11.31
N THR A 152 -19.13 7.32 12.26
CA THR A 152 -19.25 8.73 12.69
C THR A 152 -18.79 9.72 11.63
N LEU A 153 -17.94 9.31 10.70
CA LEU A 153 -17.45 10.16 9.60
C LEU A 153 -18.49 10.30 8.48
N ALA A 154 -19.25 9.25 8.21
CA ALA A 154 -20.32 9.29 7.20
C ALA A 154 -21.45 10.27 7.58
N LEU A 155 -21.63 10.54 8.87
CA LEU A 155 -22.62 11.50 9.38
C LEU A 155 -22.15 12.96 9.31
N SER A 156 -20.85 13.22 9.14
CA SER A 156 -20.34 14.60 9.02
C SER A 156 -20.39 15.14 7.60
N ASP A 157 -20.35 14.28 6.58
CA ASP A 157 -20.37 14.70 5.16
C ASP A 157 -21.79 15.04 4.65
N SER A 158 -22.83 14.81 5.46
CA SER A 158 -24.24 15.09 5.12
C SER A 158 -24.80 16.40 5.70
N LYS A 159 -23.94 17.31 6.15
CA LYS A 159 -24.31 18.66 6.63
C LYS A 159 -23.56 19.71 5.83
#